data_AF-A0A0F0KEW0-F1
#
_entry.id   AF-A0A0F0KEW0-F1
#
_cell.length_a   1.000
_cell.length_b   1.000
_cell.length_c   1.000
_cell.angle_alpha   90.00
_cell.angle_beta   90.00
_cell.angle_gamma   90.00
#
_symmetry.space_group_name_H-M   'P 1'
#
loop_
_entity.id
_entity.type
_entity.pdbx_description
1 polymer ?
#
loop_
_entity_poly.entity_id
_entity_poly.type
_entity_poly.pdbx_seq_one_letter_code
_entity_poly.pdbx_strand_id
1 'polypeptide(L)'
;MSQEHHTDPWDVTTTKWDGVIVSVYADSAKARITFLAAASAGVSLRSAIGVSVGMTKEATIAAGATPTASFTDTSGAVHQILVSESTQQPGTNSLVTPGDVGSVYVEHESVDGTVTRIAAPGDDFSDL
;
A
#
# COMPACT_ATOMS: atom_id res chain seq x y z
N MET A 1 15.08 -15.45 13.44
CA MET A 1 14.69 -14.28 12.62
C MET A 1 15.97 -13.63 12.14
N SER A 2 16.24 -13.62 10.83
CA SER A 2 17.36 -12.90 10.23
C SER A 2 16.86 -11.56 9.70
N GLN A 3 17.53 -10.48 10.11
CA GLN A 3 17.25 -9.12 9.66
C GLN A 3 18.25 -8.81 8.53
N GLU A 4 17.77 -8.51 7.32
CA GLU A 4 18.62 -8.04 6.21
C GLU A 4 18.48 -6.52 6.09
N HIS A 5 19.60 -5.80 6.18
CA HIS A 5 19.70 -4.37 5.93
C HIS A 5 20.27 -4.16 4.52
N HIS A 6 19.51 -3.49 3.65
CA HIS A 6 19.97 -3.01 2.36
C HIS A 6 19.76 -1.50 2.29
N THR A 7 20.81 -0.77 1.91
CA THR A 7 20.74 0.64 1.50
C THR A 7 20.80 0.66 -0.02
N ASP A 8 19.72 1.13 -0.64
CA ASP A 8 19.58 1.32 -2.10
C ASP A 8 20.16 2.70 -2.52
N PRO A 9 20.63 2.90 -3.77
CA PRO A 9 20.96 4.22 -4.33
C PRO A 9 19.94 5.36 -4.11
N TRP A 10 18.70 5.06 -3.73
CA TRP A 10 17.67 6.02 -3.33
C TRP A 10 17.64 6.32 -1.82
N ASP A 11 18.71 5.97 -1.08
CA ASP A 11 18.84 6.15 0.37
C ASP A 11 17.64 5.62 1.18
N VAL A 12 17.15 4.44 0.78
CA VAL A 12 16.09 3.73 1.49
C VAL A 12 16.70 2.64 2.36
N THR A 13 16.45 2.73 3.67
CA THR A 13 16.70 1.62 4.59
C THR A 13 15.47 0.73 4.64
N THR A 14 15.60 -0.52 4.20
CA THR A 14 14.51 -1.50 4.27
C THR A 14 14.79 -2.56 5.33
N THR A 15 13.82 -2.83 6.20
CA THR A 15 13.80 -3.98 7.11
C THR A 15 12.69 -4.93 6.70
N LYS A 16 13.00 -6.22 6.59
CA LYS A 16 12.03 -7.27 6.20
C LYS A 16 11.87 -8.31 7.29
N TRP A 17 10.62 -8.68 7.54
CA TRP A 17 10.21 -9.87 8.28
C TRP A 17 9.31 -10.73 7.38
N ASP A 18 8.98 -11.94 7.82
CA ASP A 18 8.01 -12.77 7.11
C ASP A 18 6.68 -12.01 6.95
N GLY A 19 6.26 -11.74 5.72
CA GLY A 19 5.02 -11.02 5.42
C GLY A 19 5.00 -9.51 5.71
N VAL A 20 6.09 -8.89 6.20
CA VAL A 20 6.13 -7.44 6.51
C VAL A 20 7.40 -6.80 5.97
N ILE A 21 7.26 -5.66 5.30
CA ILE A 21 8.37 -4.81 4.85
C ILE A 21 8.18 -3.43 5.45
N VAL A 22 9.24 -2.87 6.03
CA VAL A 22 9.28 -1.47 6.48
C VAL A 22 10.41 -0.78 5.74
N SER A 23 10.07 0.28 5.00
CA SER A 23 11.00 1.12 4.24
C SER A 23 11.05 2.51 4.84
N VAL A 24 12.25 2.99 5.17
CA VAL A 24 12.51 4.34 5.67
C VAL A 24 13.37 5.05 4.65
N TYR A 25 12.85 6.13 4.08
CA TYR A 25 13.55 7.00 3.14
C TYR A 25 14.33 8.04 3.94
N ALA A 26 15.59 8.31 3.59
CA ALA A 26 16.48 9.15 4.39
C ALA A 26 15.91 10.54 4.72
N ASP A 27 15.17 11.15 3.79
CA ASP A 27 14.56 12.48 3.96
C ASP A 27 13.08 12.45 4.39
N SER A 28 12.55 11.29 4.77
CA SER A 28 11.16 11.14 5.20
C SER A 28 11.04 10.95 6.71
N ALA A 29 10.16 11.74 7.33
CA ALA A 29 9.74 11.52 8.72
C ALA A 29 8.80 10.30 8.88
N LYS A 30 8.35 9.68 7.79
CA LYS A 30 7.40 8.56 7.79
C LYS A 30 8.01 7.32 7.14
N ALA A 31 7.86 6.18 7.81
CA ALA A 31 8.16 4.88 7.22
C ALA A 31 6.98 4.41 6.36
N ARG A 32 7.29 3.70 5.26
CA ARG A 32 6.32 2.93 4.49
C ARG A 32 6.29 1.50 5.00
N ILE A 33 5.11 1.02 5.38
CA ILE A 33 4.87 -0.35 5.83
C ILE A 33 4.10 -1.06 4.74
N THR A 34 4.53 -2.28 4.41
CA THR A 34 3.86 -3.17 3.45
C THR A 34 3.60 -4.52 4.10
N PHE A 35 2.35 -4.98 4.04
CA PHE A 35 1.96 -6.33 4.41
C PHE A 35 1.82 -7.18 3.15
N LEU A 36 2.47 -8.35 3.17
CA LEU A 36 2.45 -9.38 2.14
C LEU A 36 1.85 -10.70 2.67
N ALA A 37 1.44 -10.74 3.93
CA ALA A 37 0.78 -11.88 4.56
C ALA A 37 -0.29 -11.39 5.54
N ALA A 38 -1.21 -12.30 5.91
CA ALA A 38 -2.27 -12.02 6.87
C ALA A 38 -1.74 -11.95 8.32
N ALA A 39 -0.56 -12.51 8.59
CA ALA A 39 0.05 -12.55 9.89
C ALA A 39 1.58 -12.61 9.78
N SER A 40 2.28 -12.15 10.82
CA SER A 40 3.73 -12.27 10.97
C SER A 40 4.08 -12.53 12.43
N ALA A 41 4.93 -13.52 12.71
CA ALA A 41 5.36 -13.87 14.07
C ALA A 41 4.21 -14.02 15.09
N GLY A 42 3.06 -14.54 14.66
CA GLY A 42 1.86 -14.71 15.50
C GLY A 42 0.99 -13.46 15.67
N VAL A 43 1.36 -12.33 15.07
CA VAL A 43 0.58 -11.09 15.06
C VAL A 43 -0.27 -11.04 13.78
N SER A 44 -1.58 -10.81 13.93
CA SER A 44 -2.46 -10.55 12.79
C SER A 44 -2.17 -9.18 12.17
N LEU A 45 -2.01 -9.12 10.86
CA LEU A 45 -1.72 -7.90 10.11
C LEU A 45 -2.98 -7.41 9.42
N ARG A 46 -3.46 -6.22 9.79
CA ARG A 46 -4.69 -5.63 9.27
C ARG A 46 -4.56 -4.12 9.11
N SER A 47 -5.25 -3.55 8.13
CA SER A 47 -5.50 -2.10 8.07
C SER A 47 -6.47 -1.66 9.17
N ALA A 48 -6.65 -0.35 9.36
CA ALA A 48 -7.60 0.15 10.36
C ALA A 48 -9.06 -0.21 10.04
N ILE A 49 -9.37 -0.37 8.74
CA ILE A 49 -10.68 -0.85 8.28
C ILE A 49 -10.84 -2.37 8.36
N GLY A 50 -9.86 -3.09 8.92
CA GLY A 50 -9.94 -4.54 9.20
C GLY A 50 -9.53 -5.44 8.03
N VAL A 51 -9.08 -4.87 6.91
CA VAL A 51 -8.66 -5.61 5.71
C VAL A 51 -7.30 -6.26 5.93
N SER A 52 -7.13 -7.48 5.43
CA SER A 52 -5.92 -8.28 5.53
C SER A 52 -5.61 -8.94 4.19
N VAL A 53 -4.33 -9.28 3.96
CA VAL A 53 -3.91 -10.07 2.79
C VAL A 53 -4.67 -11.40 2.79
N GLY A 54 -5.13 -11.83 1.61
CA GLY A 54 -5.97 -13.00 1.40
C GLY A 54 -7.48 -12.73 1.46
N MET A 55 -7.92 -11.53 1.86
CA MET A 55 -9.33 -11.14 1.74
C MET A 55 -9.71 -10.89 0.28
N THR A 56 -11.01 -10.97 -0.05
CA THR A 56 -11.47 -10.65 -1.40
C THR A 56 -11.54 -9.14 -1.62
N LYS A 57 -11.48 -8.73 -2.88
CA LYS A 57 -11.77 -7.36 -3.30
C LYS A 57 -13.14 -6.90 -2.81
N GLU A 58 -14.17 -7.73 -2.93
CA GLU A 58 -15.53 -7.38 -2.52
C GLU A 58 -15.62 -7.14 -1.01
N ALA A 59 -14.93 -7.97 -0.20
CA ALA A 59 -14.83 -7.76 1.24
C ALA A 59 -14.06 -6.48 1.59
N THR A 60 -13.06 -6.13 0.78
CA THR A 60 -12.27 -4.90 0.92
C THR A 60 -13.11 -3.66 0.62
N ILE A 61 -13.95 -3.70 -0.42
CA ILE A 61 -14.92 -2.64 -0.72
C ILE A 61 -15.97 -2.54 0.38
N ALA A 62 -16.50 -3.67 0.84
CA ALA A 62 -17.49 -3.70 1.93
C ALA A 62 -16.93 -3.14 3.26
N ALA A 63 -15.61 -3.24 3.47
CA ALA A 63 -14.92 -2.63 4.61
C ALA A 63 -14.68 -1.12 4.46
N GLY A 64 -14.98 -0.53 3.29
CA GLY A 64 -14.91 0.91 3.05
C GLY A 64 -13.75 1.37 2.16
N ALA A 65 -13.06 0.46 1.45
CA ALA A 65 -12.10 0.85 0.43
C ALA A 65 -12.78 1.20 -0.91
N THR A 66 -12.21 2.14 -1.65
CA THR A 66 -12.70 2.58 -2.97
C THR A 66 -11.76 2.11 -4.07
N PRO A 67 -12.25 1.43 -5.13
CA PRO A 67 -11.42 1.10 -6.29
C PRO A 67 -10.95 2.37 -7.03
N THR A 68 -9.66 2.47 -7.35
CA THR A 68 -9.08 3.64 -8.03
C THR A 68 -8.40 3.31 -9.36
N ALA A 69 -7.80 2.13 -9.48
CA ALA A 69 -7.13 1.71 -10.71
C ALA A 69 -7.32 0.21 -10.98
N SER A 70 -7.25 -0.17 -12.25
CA SER A 70 -7.23 -1.56 -12.68
C SER A 70 -6.35 -1.70 -13.90
N PHE A 71 -5.53 -2.76 -13.93
CA PHE A 71 -4.70 -3.11 -15.07
C PHE A 71 -4.55 -4.63 -15.16
N THR A 72 -4.23 -5.12 -16.35
CA THR A 72 -3.92 -6.54 -16.58
C THR A 72 -2.43 -6.64 -16.88
N ASP A 73 -1.73 -7.52 -16.17
CA ASP A 73 -0.31 -7.74 -16.40
C ASP A 73 -0.05 -8.60 -17.65
N THR A 74 1.22 -8.84 -17.96
CA THR A 74 1.60 -9.66 -19.13
C THR A 74 1.27 -11.14 -18.98
N SER A 75 0.98 -11.62 -17.77
CA SER A 75 0.53 -12.98 -17.50
C SER A 75 -0.98 -13.15 -17.66
N GLY A 76 -1.72 -12.03 -17.79
CA GLY A 76 -3.17 -12.00 -17.87
C GLY A 76 -3.87 -11.85 -16.53
N ALA A 77 -3.12 -11.71 -15.43
CA ALA A 77 -3.66 -11.48 -14.11
C ALA A 77 -4.25 -10.06 -14.01
N VAL A 78 -5.42 -9.94 -13.40
CA VAL A 78 -6.09 -8.65 -13.22
C VAL A 78 -5.71 -8.06 -11.87
N HIS A 79 -4.98 -6.96 -11.92
CA HIS A 79 -4.64 -6.15 -10.76
C HIS A 79 -5.70 -5.06 -10.56
N GLN A 80 -6.07 -4.83 -9.31
CA GLN A 80 -6.93 -3.72 -8.92
C GLN A 80 -6.37 -3.05 -7.68
N ILE A 81 -6.31 -1.73 -7.70
CA ILE A 81 -5.90 -0.91 -6.57
C ILE A 81 -7.16 -0.36 -5.91
N LEU A 82 -7.27 -0.59 -4.60
CA LEU A 82 -8.31 -0.03 -3.76
C LEU A 82 -7.66 0.83 -2.68
N VAL A 83 -8.26 1.97 -2.36
CA VAL A 83 -7.72 2.90 -1.37
C VAL A 83 -8.68 3.08 -0.21
N SER A 84 -8.15 3.14 1.00
CA SER A 84 -8.89 3.51 2.21
C SER A 84 -8.15 4.58 2.98
N GLU A 85 -8.81 5.18 3.98
CA GLU A 85 -8.17 6.12 4.91
C GLU A 85 -7.51 7.32 4.19
N SER A 86 -8.10 7.75 3.07
CA SER A 86 -7.57 8.81 2.22
C SER A 86 -7.70 10.19 2.87
N THR A 87 -6.59 10.94 2.90
CA THR A 87 -6.52 12.30 3.44
C THR A 87 -5.82 13.22 2.44
N GLN A 88 -6.54 14.25 1.98
CA GLN A 88 -5.99 15.28 1.10
C GLN A 88 -4.77 15.98 1.73
N GLN A 89 -3.79 16.28 0.90
CA GLN A 89 -2.56 17.01 1.24
C GLN A 89 -2.58 18.38 0.55
N PRO A 90 -3.04 19.44 1.24
CA PRO A 90 -3.10 20.78 0.67
C PRO A 90 -1.77 21.22 0.06
N GLY A 91 -1.83 21.86 -1.11
CA GLY A 91 -0.64 22.31 -1.85
C GLY A 91 -0.04 21.28 -2.80
N THR A 92 -0.62 20.09 -2.89
CA THR A 92 -0.25 19.06 -3.87
C THR A 92 -1.28 18.99 -5.00
N ASN A 93 -0.88 18.44 -6.15
CA ASN A 93 -1.78 18.15 -7.27
C ASN A 93 -1.90 16.63 -7.44
N SER A 94 -3.12 16.12 -7.56
CA SER A 94 -3.35 14.70 -7.84
C SER A 94 -2.86 14.33 -9.24
N LEU A 95 -2.13 13.22 -9.33
CA LEU A 95 -1.63 12.58 -10.54
C LEU A 95 -2.69 11.68 -11.21
N VAL A 96 -3.73 11.28 -10.46
CA VAL A 96 -4.79 10.38 -10.96
C VAL A 96 -6.10 11.11 -11.22
N THR A 97 -6.33 12.25 -10.55
CA THR A 97 -7.51 13.11 -10.76
C THR A 97 -7.06 14.54 -11.07
N PRO A 98 -6.78 14.88 -12.35
CA PRO A 98 -6.26 16.19 -12.71
C PRO A 98 -7.16 17.34 -12.26
N GLY A 99 -6.57 18.32 -11.56
CA GLY A 99 -7.27 19.48 -10.99
C GLY A 99 -7.67 19.32 -9.53
N ASP A 100 -7.59 18.11 -8.98
CA ASP A 100 -7.83 17.85 -7.57
C ASP A 100 -6.55 17.92 -6.72
N VAL A 101 -6.72 18.08 -5.42
CA VAL A 101 -5.64 18.03 -4.42
C VAL A 101 -5.21 16.56 -4.24
N GLY A 102 -3.91 16.32 -4.23
CA GLY A 102 -3.35 15.00 -3.95
C GLY A 102 -3.70 14.51 -2.54
N SER A 103 -3.60 13.22 -2.30
CA SER A 103 -4.00 12.53 -1.07
C SER A 103 -2.99 11.47 -0.65
N VAL A 104 -2.88 11.26 0.65
CA VAL A 104 -2.19 10.10 1.25
C VAL A 104 -3.25 9.10 1.70
N TYR A 105 -3.01 7.81 1.48
CA TYR A 105 -3.99 6.75 1.75
C TYR A 105 -3.31 5.43 2.14
N VAL A 106 -4.13 4.45 2.53
CA VAL A 106 -3.75 3.03 2.61
C VAL A 106 -4.17 2.36 1.31
N GLU A 107 -3.21 1.70 0.65
CA GLU A 107 -3.41 0.99 -0.61
C GLU A 107 -3.61 -0.50 -0.38
N HIS A 108 -4.60 -1.09 -1.02
CA HIS A 108 -4.90 -2.52 -1.05
C HIS A 108 -4.85 -2.98 -2.51
N GLU A 109 -3.84 -3.76 -2.86
CA GLU A 109 -3.74 -4.36 -4.18
C GLU A 109 -4.36 -5.75 -4.15
N SER A 110 -5.28 -6.00 -5.07
CA SER A 110 -5.82 -7.33 -5.33
C SER A 110 -5.39 -7.84 -6.68
N VAL A 111 -5.01 -9.11 -6.75
CA VAL A 111 -4.72 -9.86 -7.98
C VAL A 111 -5.79 -10.93 -8.12
N ASP A 112 -6.47 -10.95 -9.27
CA ASP A 112 -7.58 -11.86 -9.57
C ASP A 112 -8.64 -11.92 -8.45
N GLY A 113 -8.91 -10.75 -7.86
CA GLY A 113 -9.93 -10.57 -6.81
C GLY A 113 -9.49 -10.91 -5.40
N THR A 114 -8.23 -11.31 -5.17
CA THR A 114 -7.68 -11.58 -3.82
C THR A 114 -6.65 -10.51 -3.46
N VAL A 115 -6.76 -9.91 -2.28
CA VAL A 115 -5.77 -8.95 -1.77
C VAL A 115 -4.44 -9.66 -1.57
N THR A 116 -3.40 -9.22 -2.28
CA THR A 116 -2.05 -9.78 -2.19
C THR A 116 -1.10 -8.85 -1.44
N ARG A 117 -1.44 -7.56 -1.36
CA ARG A 117 -0.59 -6.56 -0.71
C ARG A 117 -1.43 -5.44 -0.10
N ILE A 118 -1.01 -4.99 1.08
CA ILE A 118 -1.49 -3.75 1.71
C ILE A 118 -0.29 -2.88 1.99
N ALA A 119 -0.32 -1.58 1.64
CA ALA A 119 0.78 -0.67 1.92
C ALA A 119 0.30 0.70 2.39
N ALA A 120 1.07 1.31 3.30
CA ALA A 120 0.81 2.65 3.81
C ALA A 120 2.12 3.37 4.22
N PRO A 121 2.25 4.68 3.99
CA PRO A 121 1.39 5.45 3.11
C PRO A 121 1.58 5.03 1.63
N GLY A 122 0.50 5.13 0.86
CA GLY A 122 0.55 5.43 -0.57
C GLY A 122 0.11 6.88 -0.78
N ASP A 123 0.44 7.44 -1.93
CA ASP A 123 0.06 8.79 -2.32
C ASP A 123 -0.19 8.85 -3.83
N ASP A 124 -0.90 9.88 -4.28
CA ASP A 124 -1.19 10.12 -5.69
C ASP A 124 -0.67 11.47 -6.16
N PHE A 125 0.37 12.01 -5.52
CA PHE A 125 1.01 13.25 -5.92
C PHE A 125 2.51 13.02 -6.02
N SER A 126 3.19 13.70 -6.93
CA SER A 126 4.64 13.78 -6.81
C SER A 126 4.96 14.72 -5.65
N ASP A 127 5.97 14.38 -4.87
CA ASP A 127 6.72 15.38 -4.13
C ASP A 127 7.15 16.52 -5.09
N LEU A 128 7.05 17.75 -4.58
CA LEU A 128 7.65 18.93 -5.24
C LEU A 128 9.15 18.93 -4.99
#